data_AF-A0A3G4RTW7-F1
#
_entry.id   AF-A0A3G4RTW7-F1
#
_cell.length_a   1.000
_cell.length_b   1.000
_cell.length_c   1.000
_cell.angle_alpha   90.00
_cell.angle_beta   90.00
_cell.angle_gamma   90.00
#
_symmetry.space_group_name_H-M   'P 1'
#
loop_
_entity.id
_entity.type
_entity.pdbx_description
1 polymer ?
#
loop_
_entity_poly.entity_id
_entity_poly.type
_entity_poly.pdbx_seq_one_letter_code
_entity_poly.pdbx_strand_id
1 'polypeptide(L)'
;MRLDPDAIMEGEMRDLISMMSTTYAAQTGHIVLTTLHTNSALGIPERMITMGMNADLICDAQLLIGMISQRLVPTLCPSCRIPWEKRAPELSDDES
;
A
#
# COMPACT_ATOMS: atom_id res chain seq x y z
N MET A 1 -10.32 -19.39 12.74
CA MET A 1 -10.30 -18.22 13.64
C MET A 1 -11.16 -18.52 14.85
N ARG A 2 -10.72 -18.18 16.06
CA ARG A 2 -11.39 -18.56 17.33
C ARG A 2 -12.05 -17.39 18.06
N LEU A 3 -11.88 -16.16 17.55
CA LEU A 3 -12.27 -14.91 18.20
C LEU A 3 -13.44 -14.21 17.52
N ASP A 4 -14.03 -14.82 16.49
CA ASP A 4 -15.13 -14.24 15.70
C ASP A 4 -14.89 -12.76 15.27
N PRO A 5 -13.74 -12.46 14.63
CA PRO A 5 -13.45 -11.08 14.22
C PRO A 5 -14.30 -10.68 12.99
N ASP A 6 -14.70 -9.42 12.88
CA ASP A 6 -15.26 -8.88 11.62
C ASP A 6 -14.15 -8.43 10.65
N ALA A 7 -13.01 -8.01 11.20
CA ALA A 7 -11.85 -7.54 10.45
C ALA A 7 -10.54 -7.99 11.10
N ILE A 8 -9.52 -8.19 10.28
CA ILE A 8 -8.20 -8.68 10.68
C ILE A 8 -7.14 -7.74 10.13
N MET A 9 -6.15 -7.41 10.95
CA MET A 9 -4.99 -6.63 10.53
C MET A 9 -3.73 -7.48 10.71
N GLU A 10 -3.13 -7.89 9.59
CA GLU A 10 -1.82 -8.51 9.56
C GLU A 10 -0.80 -7.39 9.33
N GLY A 11 0.12 -7.15 10.26
CA GLY A 11 0.97 -5.96 10.23
C GLY A 11 1.69 -5.78 8.89
N GLU A 12 2.39 -6.82 8.42
CA GLU A 12 2.99 -6.86 7.10
C GLU A 12 3.19 -8.30 6.60
N MET A 13 3.04 -8.51 5.30
CA MET A 13 3.28 -9.82 4.69
C MET A 13 4.74 -9.96 4.27
N ARG A 14 5.53 -10.76 5.01
CA ARG A 14 6.97 -10.96 4.74
C ARG A 14 7.31 -12.21 3.95
N ASP A 15 6.41 -13.19 3.92
CA ASP A 15 6.64 -14.49 3.31
C ASP A 15 5.36 -15.10 2.71
N LEU A 16 5.51 -16.19 1.97
CA LEU A 16 4.42 -16.91 1.33
C LEU A 16 3.38 -17.42 2.34
N ILE A 17 3.83 -17.89 3.51
CA ILE A 17 2.95 -18.46 4.53
C ILE A 17 2.00 -17.38 5.07
N SER A 18 2.55 -16.20 5.37
CA SER A 18 1.81 -15.03 5.85
C SER A 18 0.80 -14.55 4.80
N MET A 19 1.20 -14.49 3.52
CA MET A 19 0.28 -14.13 2.44
C MET A 19 -0.85 -15.15 2.25
N MET A 20 -0.54 -16.45 2.29
CA MET A 20 -1.57 -17.50 2.17
C MET A 20 -2.56 -17.44 3.34
N SER A 21 -2.08 -17.25 4.57
CA SER A 21 -2.93 -17.13 5.76
C SER A 21 -3.85 -15.91 5.66
N THR A 22 -3.30 -14.76 5.28
CA THR A 22 -4.04 -13.49 5.06
C THR A 22 -5.09 -13.64 3.97
N THR A 23 -4.74 -14.30 2.86
CA THR A 23 -5.64 -14.54 1.73
C THR A 23 -6.78 -15.48 2.13
N TYR A 24 -6.48 -16.57 2.84
CA TYR A 24 -7.50 -17.49 3.34
C TYR A 24 -8.45 -16.81 4.34
N ALA A 25 -7.93 -15.94 5.19
CA ALA A 25 -8.72 -15.11 6.08
C ALA A 25 -9.72 -14.23 5.30
N ALA A 26 -9.27 -13.58 4.23
CA ALA A 26 -10.13 -12.76 3.39
C ALA A 26 -11.20 -13.58 2.65
N GLN A 27 -10.84 -14.73 2.09
CA GLN A 27 -11.78 -15.62 1.39
C GLN A 27 -12.87 -16.21 2.29
N THR A 28 -12.66 -16.23 3.61
CA THR A 28 -13.66 -16.71 4.58
C THR A 28 -14.62 -15.60 5.03
N GLY A 29 -14.61 -14.43 4.37
CA GLY A 29 -15.56 -13.34 4.59
C GLY A 29 -15.07 -12.23 5.52
N HIS A 30 -13.80 -12.26 5.93
CA HIS A 30 -13.22 -11.23 6.79
C HIS A 30 -12.65 -10.09 5.95
N ILE A 31 -12.82 -8.85 6.40
CA ILE A 31 -12.04 -7.74 5.85
C ILE A 31 -10.62 -7.87 6.39
N VAL A 32 -9.63 -7.98 5.50
CA VAL A 32 -8.23 -8.10 5.91
C VAL A 32 -7.43 -6.89 5.42
N LEU A 33 -6.68 -6.29 6.33
CA LEU A 33 -5.78 -5.17 6.08
C LEU A 33 -4.34 -5.61 6.34
N THR A 34 -3.43 -5.25 5.44
CA THR A 34 -2.01 -5.54 5.59
C THR A 34 -1.14 -4.58 4.79
N THR A 35 0.17 -4.67 4.97
CA THR A 35 1.15 -3.84 4.29
C THR A 35 2.20 -4.68 3.54
N LEU A 36 2.75 -4.10 2.47
CA LEU A 36 3.85 -4.64 1.68
C LEU A 36 4.78 -3.50 1.28
N HIS A 37 6.09 -3.76 1.32
CA HIS A 37 7.10 -2.80 0.88
C HIS A 37 7.20 -2.79 -0.64
N THR A 38 6.45 -1.88 -1.26
CA THR A 38 6.45 -1.68 -2.72
C THR A 38 6.46 -0.18 -3.05
N ASN A 39 6.98 0.16 -4.24
CA ASN A 39 7.15 1.55 -4.65
C ASN A 39 5.88 2.17 -5.26
N SER A 40 4.85 1.38 -5.51
CA SER A 40 3.59 1.79 -6.13
C SER A 40 2.48 0.80 -5.78
N ALA A 41 1.23 1.23 -5.92
CA ALA A 41 0.08 0.37 -5.63
C ALA A 41 0.04 -0.84 -6.56
N LEU A 42 0.43 -0.67 -7.83
CA LEU A 42 0.52 -1.76 -8.81
C LEU A 42 1.70 -2.71 -8.55
N GLY A 43 2.70 -2.29 -7.77
CA GLY A 43 3.79 -3.17 -7.35
C GLY A 43 3.37 -4.21 -6.31
N ILE A 44 2.22 -4.04 -5.66
CA ILE A 44 1.67 -4.98 -4.67
C ILE A 44 1.42 -6.37 -5.29
N PRO A 45 0.59 -6.52 -6.34
CA PRO A 45 0.33 -7.82 -6.95
C PRO A 45 1.61 -8.44 -7.55
N GLU A 46 2.47 -7.64 -8.18
CA GLU A 46 3.76 -8.09 -8.71
C GLU A 46 4.65 -8.68 -7.60
N ARG A 47 4.71 -8.00 -6.45
CA ARG A 47 5.46 -8.47 -5.30
C ARG A 47 4.92 -9.79 -4.75
N MET A 48 3.60 -9.90 -4.62
CA MET A 48 2.97 -11.14 -4.14
C MET A 48 3.26 -12.31 -5.08
N ILE A 49 3.16 -12.11 -6.41
CA ILE A 49 3.51 -13.12 -7.43
C ILE A 49 4.97 -13.55 -7.30
N THR A 50 5.88 -12.59 -7.17
CA THR A 50 7.33 -12.85 -7.02
C THR A 50 7.64 -13.67 -5.76
N MET A 51 6.83 -13.53 -4.71
CA MET A 51 6.96 -14.29 -3.47
C MET A 51 6.24 -15.65 -3.50
N GLY A 52 5.63 -16.04 -4.62
CA GLY A 52 5.07 -17.37 -4.86
C GLY A 52 3.55 -17.47 -4.79
N MET A 53 2.83 -16.35 -4.68
CA MET A 53 1.37 -16.36 -4.74
C MET A 53 0.88 -16.60 -6.18
N ASN A 54 -0.23 -17.31 -6.32
CA ASN A 54 -0.86 -17.56 -7.62
C ASN A 54 -1.50 -16.26 -8.15
N ALA A 55 -1.17 -15.89 -9.40
CA ALA A 55 -1.70 -14.69 -10.05
C ALA A 55 -3.24 -14.72 -10.21
N ASP A 56 -3.84 -15.87 -10.50
CA ASP A 56 -5.30 -16.02 -10.63
C ASP A 56 -6.01 -15.68 -9.32
N LEU A 57 -5.40 -16.05 -8.19
CA LEU A 57 -5.93 -15.77 -6.85
C LEU A 57 -5.84 -14.28 -6.52
N ILE A 58 -4.72 -13.64 -6.87
CA ILE A 58 -4.50 -12.20 -6.67
C ILE A 58 -5.44 -11.37 -7.54
N CYS A 59 -5.67 -11.80 -8.78
CA CYS A 59 -6.53 -11.11 -9.74
C CYS A 59 -8.03 -11.30 -9.44
N ASP A 60 -8.39 -12.08 -8.42
CA ASP A 60 -9.77 -12.19 -7.96
C ASP A 60 -10.23 -10.84 -7.36
N ALA A 61 -11.20 -10.22 -8.04
CA ALA A 61 -11.79 -8.95 -7.62
C ALA A 61 -12.52 -9.04 -6.27
N GLN A 62 -12.86 -10.23 -5.79
CA GLN A 62 -13.43 -10.44 -4.46
C GLN A 62 -12.37 -10.47 -3.36
N LEU A 63 -11.11 -10.75 -3.71
CA LEU A 63 -10.02 -10.82 -2.75
C LEU A 63 -9.36 -9.44 -2.55
N LEU A 64 -8.95 -8.77 -3.64
CA LEU A 64 -8.27 -7.48 -3.58
C LEU A 64 -9.25 -6.34 -3.82
N ILE A 65 -9.78 -5.76 -2.74
CA ILE A 65 -10.74 -4.65 -2.78
C ILE A 65 -10.09 -3.26 -2.92
N GLY A 66 -8.78 -3.13 -2.63
CA GLY A 66 -8.08 -1.86 -2.68
C GLY A 66 -6.58 -1.96 -2.45
N MET A 67 -5.83 -1.05 -3.08
CA MET A 67 -4.37 -0.97 -2.99
C MET A 67 -3.96 0.48 -2.79
N ILE A 68 -3.14 0.74 -1.75
CA ILE A 68 -2.73 2.09 -1.38
C ILE A 68 -1.20 2.15 -1.40
N SER A 69 -0.66 3.13 -2.13
CA SER A 69 0.76 3.49 -2.07
C SER A 69 0.91 4.84 -1.38
N GLN A 70 1.46 4.83 -0.18
CA GLN A 70 1.59 6.02 0.66
C GLN A 70 3.03 6.55 0.64
N ARG A 71 3.16 7.87 0.52
CA ARG A 71 4.40 8.61 0.76
C ARG A 71 4.14 9.71 1.77
N LEU A 72 5.09 9.94 2.67
CA LEU A 72 5.06 11.07 3.59
C LEU A 72 5.98 12.15 3.02
N VAL A 73 5.43 13.34 2.83
CA VAL A 73 6.18 14.50 2.37
C VAL A 73 6.24 15.53 3.51
N PRO A 74 7.38 16.22 3.70
CA PRO A 74 7.47 17.30 4.66
C PRO A 74 6.44 18.39 4.35
N THR A 75 5.77 18.88 5.38
CA THR A 75 4.91 20.06 5.26
C THR A 75 5.76 21.34 5.35
N LEU A 76 5.47 22.34 4.52
CA LEU A 76 6.14 23.64 4.61
C LEU A 76 5.85 24.32 5.96
N CYS A 77 6.88 24.96 6.53
CA CYS A 77 6.76 25.72 7.78
C CYS A 77 5.72 26.85 7.64
N PRO A 78 4.72 26.94 8.53
CA PRO A 78 3.70 27.99 8.44
C PRO A 78 4.25 29.41 8.53
N SER A 79 5.38 29.61 9.22
CA SER A 79 5.97 30.94 9.47
C SER A 79 6.87 31.47 8.35
N CYS A 80 7.51 30.59 7.58
CA CYS A 80 8.46 30.99 6.53
C CYS A 80 8.13 30.46 5.14
N ARG A 81 7.00 29.73 4.95
CA ARG A 81 6.55 29.33 3.61
C ARG A 81 6.34 30.57 2.73
N ILE A 82 6.82 30.48 1.50
CA ILE A 82 6.72 31.54 0.51
C ILE A 82 5.68 31.13 -0.55
N PRO A 83 4.77 32.03 -0.97
CA PRO A 83 3.84 31.76 -2.06
C PRO A 83 4.57 31.37 -3.36
N TRP A 84 3.95 30.50 -4.15
CA TRP A 84 4.55 29.99 -5.39
C TRP A 84 4.90 31.11 -6.36
N GLU A 85 4.07 32.16 -6.45
CA GLU A 85 4.26 33.30 -7.34
C GLU A 85 5.53 34.10 -7.03
N LYS A 86 6.00 34.04 -5.78
CA LYS A 86 7.25 34.68 -5.36
C LYS A 86 8.46 33.75 -5.50
N ARG A 87 8.26 32.42 -5.37
CA ARG A 87 9.35 31.44 -5.48
C ARG A 87 9.71 31.09 -6.92
N ALA A 88 8.71 30.96 -7.81
CA ALA A 88 8.90 30.50 -9.18
C ALA A 88 9.90 31.33 -10.00
N PRO A 89 9.91 32.68 -9.93
CA PRO A 89 10.86 33.48 -10.71
C PRO A 89 12.32 33.38 -10.25
N GLU A 90 12.58 32.84 -9.06
CA GLU A 90 13.92 32.70 -8.48
C GLU A 90 14.55 31.32 -8.75
N LEU A 91 13.78 30.38 -9.32
CA LEU A 91 14.28 29.05 -9.66
C LEU A 91 14.99 29.11 -11.01
N SER A 92 16.21 28.56 -11.07
CA SER A 92 16.87 28.31 -12.35
C SER A 92 16.18 27.18 -13.12
N ASP A 93 16.38 27.09 -14.43
CA ASP A 93 15.74 26.07 -15.29
C ASP A 93 16.04 24.62 -14.84
N ASP A 94 17.11 24.40 -14.06
CA ASP A 94 17.47 23.08 -13.49
C ASP A 94 16.70 22.74 -12.18
N GLU A 95 16.00 23.71 -11.58
CA GLU A 95 15.27 23.57 -10.30
C GLU A 95 13.73 23.57 -10.48
N SER A 96 13.25 23.57 -11.72
CA SER A 96 11.81 23.46 -12.07
C SER A 96 11.41 22.02 -12.40
#